data_AF-A0A7S1V1L2-F1
#
_entry.id   AF-A0A7S1V1L2-F1
#
_cell.length_a   1.000
_cell.length_b   1.000
_cell.length_c   1.000
_cell.angle_alpha   90.00
_cell.angle_beta   90.00
_cell.angle_gamma   90.00
#
_symmetry.space_group_name_H-M   'P 1'
#
loop_
_entity.id
_entity.type
_entity.pdbx_description
1 polymer ?
#
loop_
_entity_poly.entity_id
_entity_poly.type
_entity_poly.pdbx_seq_one_letter_code
_entity_poly.pdbx_strand_id
1 'polypeptide(L)'
;SRTWEAGMWWEVDDDMFEDHEAPLKFWKLGNGPERGLGHFRVEFDQSVHTDSSQCGNGNLADCDTIGYVKHMGSRYNSDNGLPIKSKADVVGPTGGFGWLFELFAGAPLNMKFIDIEAHPDSPMMFSIVYPTDADITVTANAASWCSYTQGAVCSEVFQEVSSITEVRESLGNTYHFDSSTGLLTVRIIQTPQAWLGKEAESGFIKPNYYTPGYWGSGYALSRFERSGIILPKLEYGPWLEISASCPQNDGTYCTGSRQAVPVDVCQAGYAQTAYDTCCDGSD
;
A
#
# COMPACT_ATOMS: atom_id res chain seq x y z
N SER A 1 -27.15 2.37 2.76
CA SER A 1 -26.56 3.71 2.60
C SER A 1 -25.79 3.72 1.30
N ARG A 2 -25.65 4.85 0.62
CA ARG A 2 -24.95 4.92 -0.67
C ARG A 2 -23.44 4.71 -0.43
N THR A 3 -22.86 3.68 -1.05
CA THR A 3 -21.52 3.12 -0.83
C THR A 3 -20.38 3.86 -1.56
N TRP A 4 -20.52 5.16 -1.81
CA TRP A 4 -19.59 5.97 -2.61
C TRP A 4 -18.97 7.17 -1.88
N GLU A 5 -19.07 7.22 -0.56
CA GLU A 5 -18.33 8.22 0.23
C GLU A 5 -16.88 7.78 0.32
N ALA A 6 -16.05 8.23 -0.63
CA ALA A 6 -14.59 8.08 -0.58
C ALA A 6 -13.92 9.17 0.30
N GLY A 7 -14.71 9.94 1.06
CA GLY A 7 -14.19 11.00 1.92
C GLY A 7 -13.20 11.93 1.21
N MET A 8 -12.08 12.20 1.88
CA MET A 8 -10.95 12.98 1.37
C MET A 8 -9.93 12.13 0.59
N TRP A 9 -10.26 10.88 0.22
CA TRP A 9 -9.32 9.95 -0.44
C TRP A 9 -8.70 10.51 -1.72
N TRP A 10 -9.48 11.25 -2.50
CA TRP A 10 -9.01 11.91 -3.72
C TRP A 10 -8.69 13.41 -3.53
N GLU A 11 -8.90 13.95 -2.32
CA GLU A 11 -8.68 15.37 -1.97
C GLU A 11 -7.37 15.53 -1.19
N VAL A 12 -6.26 15.23 -1.85
CA VAL A 12 -4.93 15.25 -1.23
C VAL A 12 -4.30 16.63 -1.15
N ASP A 13 -4.69 17.55 -2.03
CA ASP A 13 -4.21 18.93 -2.07
C ASP A 13 -5.39 19.91 -2.06
N ASP A 14 -5.19 21.17 -1.66
CA ASP A 14 -6.25 22.20 -1.62
C ASP A 14 -6.61 22.74 -3.03
N ASP A 15 -5.67 22.64 -3.99
CA ASP A 15 -5.79 23.16 -5.36
C ASP A 15 -6.36 22.11 -6.34
N MET A 16 -7.47 21.47 -5.97
CA MET A 16 -8.18 20.49 -6.81
C MET A 16 -9.16 21.19 -7.75
N PHE A 17 -9.23 20.76 -9.01
CA PHE A 17 -10.33 21.12 -9.93
C PHE A 17 -11.30 19.93 -10.02
N GLU A 18 -12.56 20.14 -9.61
CA GLU A 18 -13.62 19.17 -9.83
C GLU A 18 -14.33 19.47 -11.14
N ASP A 19 -14.31 18.50 -12.06
CA ASP A 19 -15.25 18.48 -13.18
C ASP A 19 -16.59 17.97 -12.64
N HIS A 20 -17.63 18.79 -12.68
CA HIS A 20 -18.97 18.38 -12.22
C HIS A 20 -19.76 17.65 -13.31
N GLU A 21 -19.29 17.65 -14.56
CA GLU A 21 -19.93 16.99 -15.71
C GLU A 21 -19.42 15.55 -15.92
N ALA A 22 -18.17 15.29 -15.57
CA ALA A 22 -17.61 13.94 -15.39
C ALA A 22 -17.07 13.86 -13.97
N PRO A 23 -17.43 12.88 -13.11
CA PRO A 23 -17.09 12.83 -11.68
C PRO A 23 -15.60 12.55 -11.45
N LEU A 24 -14.76 13.46 -11.94
CA LEU A 24 -13.32 13.39 -12.04
C LEU A 24 -12.79 14.64 -11.36
N LYS A 25 -11.92 14.42 -10.38
CA LYS A 25 -11.14 15.49 -9.78
C LYS A 25 -9.75 15.47 -10.39
N PHE A 26 -9.31 16.61 -10.88
CA PHE A 26 -8.01 16.80 -11.52
C PHE A 26 -7.13 17.69 -10.65
N TRP A 27 -5.85 17.33 -10.54
CA TRP A 27 -4.85 18.24 -10.00
C TRP A 27 -4.57 19.35 -11.00
N LYS A 28 -4.59 20.59 -10.53
CA LYS A 28 -4.25 21.74 -11.37
C LYS A 28 -2.77 21.67 -11.75
N LEU A 29 -2.49 21.65 -13.05
CA LEU A 29 -1.13 21.63 -13.59
C LEU A 29 -0.35 22.87 -13.11
N GLY A 30 0.81 22.66 -12.48
CA GLY A 30 1.81 23.70 -12.21
C GLY A 30 1.91 24.26 -10.78
N ASN A 31 1.10 23.77 -9.83
CA ASN A 31 1.12 24.26 -8.44
C ASN A 31 1.73 23.28 -7.41
N GLY A 32 2.27 22.13 -7.83
CA GLY A 32 2.85 21.15 -6.91
C GLY A 32 3.64 20.04 -7.61
N PRO A 33 4.28 19.14 -6.85
CA PRO A 33 4.94 17.95 -7.39
C PRO A 33 3.92 17.05 -8.09
N GLU A 34 4.37 16.33 -9.13
CA GLU A 34 3.56 15.27 -9.72
C GLU A 34 3.23 14.22 -8.65
N ARG A 35 1.93 13.92 -8.50
CA ARG A 35 1.45 12.85 -7.61
C ARG A 35 1.47 11.54 -8.36
N GLY A 36 2.10 10.51 -7.78
CA GLY A 36 1.99 9.17 -8.31
C GLY A 36 0.59 8.61 -8.13
N LEU A 37 0.21 7.63 -8.94
CA LEU A 37 -0.95 6.78 -8.71
C LEU A 37 -0.48 5.38 -8.36
N GLY A 38 -1.14 4.77 -7.39
CA GLY A 38 -0.89 3.39 -6.99
C GLY A 38 -2.17 2.60 -6.95
N HIS A 39 -2.06 1.31 -7.22
CA HIS A 39 -3.12 0.34 -7.05
C HIS A 39 -2.56 -0.95 -6.44
N PHE A 40 -3.38 -1.58 -5.61
CA PHE A 40 -3.26 -3.00 -5.32
C PHE A 40 -4.65 -3.54 -5.02
N ARG A 41 -4.77 -4.86 -5.08
CA ARG A 41 -5.91 -5.57 -4.53
C ARG A 41 -5.53 -6.30 -3.25
N VAL A 42 -6.40 -6.21 -2.26
CA VAL A 42 -6.23 -6.91 -0.99
C VAL A 42 -6.92 -8.27 -1.05
N GLU A 43 -6.20 -9.31 -0.64
CA GLU A 43 -6.79 -10.61 -0.33
C GLU A 43 -6.61 -10.94 1.16
N PHE A 44 -7.74 -11.04 1.85
CA PHE A 44 -7.80 -11.59 3.20
C PHE A 44 -7.96 -13.11 3.16
N ASP A 45 -7.86 -13.75 4.32
CA ASP A 45 -8.13 -15.19 4.44
C ASP A 45 -9.55 -15.53 3.96
N GLN A 46 -9.62 -16.33 2.88
CA GLN A 46 -10.88 -16.72 2.22
C GLN A 46 -11.74 -17.66 3.08
N SER A 47 -11.17 -18.30 4.11
CA SER A 47 -11.94 -19.14 5.03
C SER A 47 -12.93 -18.34 5.88
N VAL A 48 -12.76 -17.02 5.96
CA VAL A 48 -13.58 -16.11 6.77
C VAL A 48 -14.26 -15.05 5.92
N HIS A 49 -13.59 -14.56 4.87
CA HIS A 49 -14.20 -13.71 3.86
C HIS A 49 -14.77 -14.54 2.70
N THR A 50 -15.79 -15.32 3.02
CA THR A 50 -16.51 -16.20 2.07
C THR A 50 -17.43 -15.46 1.12
N ASP A 51 -17.51 -14.14 1.24
CA ASP A 51 -18.31 -13.31 0.36
C ASP A 51 -17.93 -13.53 -1.11
N SER A 52 -18.94 -13.34 -1.97
CA SER A 52 -18.81 -13.58 -3.41
C SER A 52 -17.57 -12.91 -4.01
N SER A 53 -17.02 -13.47 -5.08
CA SER A 53 -15.94 -12.85 -5.87
C SER A 53 -16.24 -11.43 -6.37
N GLN A 54 -17.46 -10.94 -6.17
CA GLN A 54 -17.92 -9.61 -6.57
C GLN A 54 -17.79 -8.56 -5.45
N CYS A 55 -17.42 -8.93 -4.21
CA CYS A 55 -17.35 -8.02 -3.06
C CYS A 55 -16.09 -7.15 -3.01
N GLY A 56 -15.83 -6.44 -4.10
CA GLY A 56 -14.77 -5.45 -4.21
C GLY A 56 -15.29 -4.01 -4.27
N ASN A 57 -14.36 -3.08 -4.10
CA ASN A 57 -14.61 -1.67 -4.32
C ASN A 57 -14.81 -1.45 -5.83
N GLY A 58 -15.97 -0.92 -6.23
CA GLY A 58 -16.28 -0.65 -7.65
C GLY A 58 -17.04 -1.76 -8.40
N ASN A 59 -17.22 -2.96 -7.83
CA ASN A 59 -17.91 -4.07 -8.51
C ASN A 59 -19.44 -4.03 -8.49
N LEU A 60 -20.05 -2.86 -8.19
CA LEU A 60 -21.50 -2.61 -8.05
C LEU A 60 -22.27 -3.56 -7.09
N ALA A 61 -21.62 -4.57 -6.53
CA ALA A 61 -22.19 -5.49 -5.56
C ALA A 61 -22.33 -4.80 -4.19
N ASP A 62 -23.50 -4.99 -3.58
CA ASP A 62 -23.80 -4.52 -2.23
C ASP A 62 -23.18 -5.51 -1.24
N CYS A 63 -22.01 -5.15 -0.72
CA CYS A 63 -21.28 -5.95 0.26
C CYS A 63 -20.88 -5.05 1.40
N ASP A 64 -20.82 -5.63 2.59
CA ASP A 64 -20.53 -4.90 3.81
C ASP A 64 -19.12 -4.31 3.77
N THR A 65 -19.03 -3.09 4.30
CA THR A 65 -17.74 -2.46 4.58
C THR A 65 -17.13 -3.15 5.79
N ILE A 66 -15.88 -3.60 5.68
CA ILE A 66 -15.15 -4.28 6.76
C ILE A 66 -14.08 -3.39 7.41
N GLY A 67 -13.88 -2.19 6.86
CA GLY A 67 -12.93 -1.21 7.36
C GLY A 67 -12.83 -0.02 6.42
N TYR A 68 -11.79 0.79 6.62
CA TYR A 68 -11.46 1.90 5.74
C TYR A 68 -9.95 2.01 5.50
N VAL A 69 -9.58 2.69 4.42
CA VAL A 69 -8.23 3.18 4.19
C VAL A 69 -8.27 4.70 4.03
N LYS A 70 -7.37 5.41 4.71
CA LYS A 70 -7.20 6.85 4.62
C LYS A 70 -5.74 7.23 4.47
N HIS A 71 -5.48 8.47 4.07
CA HIS A 71 -4.11 9.00 4.05
C HIS A 71 -3.60 9.21 5.47
N MET A 72 -2.30 9.02 5.68
CA MET A 72 -1.67 9.20 6.99
C MET A 72 -1.51 10.68 7.35
N GLY A 73 -1.70 10.97 8.64
CA GLY A 73 -1.40 12.26 9.25
C GLY A 73 -2.61 13.05 9.71
N SER A 74 -2.35 14.11 10.49
CA SER A 74 -3.36 14.88 11.22
C SER A 74 -4.42 15.52 10.32
N ARG A 75 -4.08 15.86 9.08
CA ARG A 75 -5.00 16.43 8.09
C ARG A 75 -6.18 15.50 7.78
N TYR A 76 -5.98 14.18 7.91
CA TYR A 76 -6.97 13.16 7.54
C TYR A 76 -7.60 12.44 8.75
N ASN A 77 -7.28 12.86 9.98
CA ASN A 77 -7.72 12.16 11.20
C ASN A 77 -9.25 12.10 11.36
N SER A 78 -9.97 13.12 10.90
CA SER A 78 -11.44 13.17 10.97
C SER A 78 -12.15 12.48 9.81
N ASP A 79 -11.42 12.07 8.77
CA ASP A 79 -11.97 11.43 7.57
C ASP A 79 -11.86 9.90 7.69
N ASN A 80 -12.88 9.19 7.24
CA ASN A 80 -12.80 7.73 7.16
C ASN A 80 -12.03 7.28 5.92
N GLY A 81 -11.95 8.08 4.85
CA GLY A 81 -11.33 7.72 3.59
C GLY A 81 -12.17 6.74 2.78
N LEU A 82 -11.50 5.86 2.04
CA LEU A 82 -12.12 4.88 1.16
C LEU A 82 -12.61 3.66 1.97
N PRO A 83 -13.90 3.28 1.92
CA PRO A 83 -14.39 2.05 2.54
C PRO A 83 -13.72 0.81 1.94
N ILE A 84 -13.30 -0.14 2.76
CA ILE A 84 -12.68 -1.41 2.34
C ILE A 84 -13.70 -2.54 2.46
N LYS A 85 -13.77 -3.37 1.42
CA LYS A 85 -14.55 -4.61 1.35
C LYS A 85 -13.64 -5.84 1.35
N SER A 86 -14.23 -7.04 1.41
CA SER A 86 -13.51 -8.32 1.47
C SER A 86 -12.61 -8.63 0.26
N LYS A 87 -12.82 -8.00 -0.89
CA LYS A 87 -11.94 -8.08 -2.08
C LYS A 87 -11.66 -6.68 -2.64
N ALA A 88 -11.22 -5.77 -1.79
CA ALA A 88 -11.03 -4.37 -2.14
C ALA A 88 -9.92 -4.18 -3.19
N ASP A 89 -10.27 -3.52 -4.29
CA ASP A 89 -9.34 -2.81 -5.16
C ASP A 89 -9.12 -1.42 -4.59
N VAL A 90 -7.88 -1.13 -4.19
CA VAL A 90 -7.51 0.15 -3.60
C VAL A 90 -6.66 0.89 -4.61
N VAL A 91 -7.20 1.98 -5.15
CA VAL A 91 -6.51 2.87 -6.09
C VAL A 91 -6.45 4.24 -5.44
N GLY A 92 -5.30 4.89 -5.43
CA GLY A 92 -5.17 6.23 -4.86
C GLY A 92 -3.85 6.92 -5.15
N PRO A 93 -3.70 8.17 -4.68
CA PRO A 93 -2.44 8.91 -4.78
C PRO A 93 -1.31 8.24 -3.97
N THR A 94 -0.08 8.27 -4.49
CA THR A 94 1.14 7.78 -3.83
C THR A 94 2.18 8.88 -3.72
N GLY A 95 3.26 8.63 -2.96
CA GLY A 95 4.36 9.57 -2.76
C GLY A 95 4.25 10.41 -1.49
N GLY A 96 3.10 10.41 -0.80
CA GLY A 96 2.92 11.10 0.48
C GLY A 96 3.33 10.28 1.69
N PHE A 97 2.73 10.57 2.85
CA PHE A 97 3.15 9.91 4.08
C PHE A 97 2.79 8.42 4.19
N GLY A 98 1.76 8.00 3.45
CA GLY A 98 1.31 6.62 3.36
C GLY A 98 -0.20 6.47 3.52
N TRP A 99 -0.65 5.24 3.45
CA TRP A 99 -2.06 4.85 3.60
C TRP A 99 -2.22 4.05 4.89
N LEU A 100 -3.20 4.43 5.72
CA LEU A 100 -3.54 3.77 6.98
C LEU A 100 -4.82 2.97 6.82
N PHE A 101 -4.73 1.66 7.03
CA PHE A 101 -5.86 0.74 7.07
C PHE A 101 -6.40 0.61 8.48
N GLU A 102 -7.72 0.73 8.61
CA GLU A 102 -8.47 0.59 9.85
C GLU A 102 -9.62 -0.40 9.63
N LEU A 103 -9.39 -1.67 9.97
CA LEU A 103 -10.40 -2.72 9.88
C LEU A 103 -11.22 -2.82 11.16
N PHE A 104 -12.51 -3.11 11.04
CA PHE A 104 -13.43 -3.16 12.18
C PHE A 104 -13.14 -4.32 13.14
N ALA A 105 -12.69 -5.46 12.59
CA ALA A 105 -12.40 -6.67 13.35
C ALA A 105 -10.99 -6.72 13.97
N GLY A 106 -10.16 -5.71 13.71
CA GLY A 106 -8.73 -5.68 14.07
C GLY A 106 -7.84 -5.99 12.86
N ALA A 107 -6.52 -6.07 13.08
CA ALA A 107 -5.59 -6.43 12.01
C ALA A 107 -5.65 -7.93 11.69
N PRO A 108 -5.56 -8.33 10.41
CA PRO A 108 -5.68 -9.72 10.01
C PRO A 108 -4.41 -10.50 10.33
N LEU A 109 -4.55 -11.79 10.65
CA LEU A 109 -3.41 -12.70 10.82
C LEU A 109 -2.64 -12.91 9.52
N ASN A 110 -3.35 -12.94 8.39
CA ASN A 110 -2.77 -13.07 7.07
C ASN A 110 -3.46 -12.11 6.11
N MET A 111 -2.66 -11.39 5.32
CA MET A 111 -3.15 -10.46 4.31
C MET A 111 -2.17 -10.42 3.15
N LYS A 112 -2.72 -10.42 1.93
CA LYS A 112 -1.94 -10.32 0.70
C LYS A 112 -2.29 -9.07 -0.07
N PHE A 113 -1.27 -8.50 -0.69
CA PHE A 113 -1.40 -7.47 -1.72
C PHE A 113 -1.01 -8.10 -3.04
N ILE A 114 -1.97 -8.14 -3.96
CA ILE A 114 -1.81 -8.68 -5.31
C ILE A 114 -2.08 -7.58 -6.34
N ASP A 115 -1.78 -7.86 -7.61
CA ASP A 115 -2.04 -6.97 -8.73
C ASP A 115 -1.48 -5.55 -8.48
N ILE A 116 -0.30 -5.46 -7.87
CA ILE A 116 0.31 -4.20 -7.48
C ILE A 116 0.73 -3.42 -8.73
N GLU A 117 0.25 -2.18 -8.83
CA GLU A 117 0.65 -1.19 -9.83
C GLU A 117 1.20 0.03 -9.09
N ALA A 118 2.51 0.23 -9.16
CA ALA A 118 3.16 1.35 -8.48
C ALA A 118 4.30 1.91 -9.32
N HIS A 119 4.35 3.23 -9.45
CA HIS A 119 5.45 3.88 -10.16
C HIS A 119 6.77 3.68 -9.36
N PRO A 120 7.88 3.24 -9.98
CA PRO A 120 9.14 2.96 -9.26
C PRO A 120 9.69 4.13 -8.42
N ASP A 121 9.40 5.35 -8.89
CA ASP A 121 9.87 6.60 -8.27
C ASP A 121 8.89 7.18 -7.24
N SER A 122 7.67 6.63 -7.13
CA SER A 122 6.69 7.08 -6.14
C SER A 122 6.54 6.05 -5.03
N PRO A 123 7.00 6.31 -3.79
CA PRO A 123 6.82 5.37 -2.70
C PRO A 123 5.32 5.20 -2.38
N MET A 124 4.86 3.96 -2.42
CA MET A 124 3.56 3.55 -1.90
C MET A 124 3.79 2.94 -0.51
N MET A 125 3.32 3.62 0.53
CA MET A 125 3.49 3.18 1.92
C MET A 125 2.14 2.69 2.45
N PHE A 126 2.14 1.52 3.08
CA PHE A 126 0.97 0.91 3.70
C PHE A 126 1.21 0.79 5.21
N SER A 127 0.19 1.09 6.00
CA SER A 127 0.25 0.95 7.45
C SER A 127 -1.04 0.37 8.03
N ILE A 128 -0.92 -0.40 9.11
CA ILE A 128 -2.03 -0.99 9.87
C ILE A 128 -1.60 -1.22 11.33
N VAL A 129 -2.55 -1.12 12.26
CA VAL A 129 -2.27 -1.27 13.70
C VAL A 129 -2.53 -2.70 14.15
N TYR A 130 -1.48 -3.39 14.60
CA TYR A 130 -1.52 -4.67 15.29
C TYR A 130 -1.44 -4.48 16.82
N PRO A 131 -1.71 -5.52 17.64
CA PRO A 131 -1.32 -5.53 19.05
C PRO A 131 0.18 -5.26 19.21
N THR A 132 0.57 -4.50 20.23
CA THR A 132 1.97 -4.10 20.48
C THR A 132 2.93 -5.27 20.72
N ASP A 133 2.39 -6.45 21.06
CA ASP A 133 3.12 -7.70 21.27
C ASP A 133 3.02 -8.68 20.09
N ALA A 134 2.47 -8.24 18.96
CA ALA A 134 2.39 -9.06 17.75
C ALA A 134 3.78 -9.32 17.18
N ASP A 135 4.00 -10.57 16.74
CA ASP A 135 5.15 -10.96 15.93
C ASP A 135 4.75 -10.91 14.46
N ILE A 136 5.47 -10.13 13.66
CA ILE A 136 5.10 -9.81 12.27
C ILE A 136 6.18 -10.33 11.32
N THR A 137 5.76 -11.03 10.28
CA THR A 137 6.61 -11.37 9.14
C THR A 137 6.01 -10.78 7.87
N VAL A 138 6.82 -10.03 7.13
CA VAL A 138 6.46 -9.49 5.81
C VAL A 138 7.29 -10.21 4.75
N THR A 139 6.65 -10.76 3.73
CA THR A 139 7.31 -11.56 2.69
C THR A 139 6.86 -11.10 1.31
N ALA A 140 7.79 -10.75 0.43
CA ALA A 140 7.50 -10.64 -1.00
C ALA A 140 7.68 -11.99 -1.68
N ASN A 141 6.81 -12.28 -2.64
CA ASN A 141 6.84 -13.52 -3.41
C ASN A 141 6.72 -13.18 -4.89
N ALA A 142 7.58 -13.80 -5.71
CA ALA A 142 7.42 -13.84 -7.15
C ALA A 142 6.26 -14.78 -7.53
N ALA A 143 5.90 -14.82 -8.81
CA ALA A 143 4.88 -15.74 -9.30
C ALA A 143 5.21 -17.20 -8.92
N SER A 144 4.18 -18.01 -8.71
CA SER A 144 4.29 -19.39 -8.20
C SER A 144 5.15 -20.35 -9.03
N TRP A 145 5.45 -19.99 -10.28
CA TRP A 145 6.31 -20.74 -11.19
C TRP A 145 7.77 -20.25 -11.19
N CYS A 146 8.13 -19.29 -10.34
CA CYS A 146 9.52 -18.93 -10.09
C CYS A 146 10.29 -20.15 -9.53
N SER A 147 11.54 -20.33 -9.97
CA SER A 147 12.37 -21.47 -9.58
C SER A 147 13.78 -21.07 -9.18
N TYR A 148 14.17 -21.40 -7.94
CA TYR A 148 15.53 -21.21 -7.42
C TYR A 148 16.62 -21.93 -8.24
N THR A 149 16.27 -23.01 -8.95
CA THR A 149 17.21 -23.76 -9.79
C THR A 149 17.78 -22.93 -10.95
N GLN A 150 17.24 -21.72 -11.16
CA GLN A 150 17.66 -20.79 -12.18
C GLN A 150 18.55 -19.66 -11.63
N GLY A 151 18.87 -19.64 -10.32
CA GLY A 151 19.62 -18.57 -9.64
C GLY A 151 18.79 -17.34 -9.25
N ALA A 152 17.46 -17.47 -9.33
CA ALA A 152 16.50 -16.42 -9.03
C ALA A 152 16.06 -16.48 -7.56
N VAL A 153 15.91 -15.31 -6.95
CA VAL A 153 15.25 -15.17 -5.64
C VAL A 153 13.74 -15.14 -5.89
N CYS A 154 13.01 -16.15 -5.40
CA CYS A 154 11.55 -16.27 -5.60
C CYS A 154 10.72 -15.77 -4.42
N SER A 155 11.35 -15.62 -3.25
CA SER A 155 10.73 -15.11 -2.04
C SER A 155 11.78 -14.34 -1.26
N GLU A 156 11.37 -13.25 -0.63
CA GLU A 156 12.22 -12.40 0.22
C GLU A 156 11.44 -12.07 1.48
N VAL A 157 11.98 -12.48 2.64
CA VAL A 157 11.50 -11.99 3.93
C VAL A 157 12.07 -10.60 4.15
N PHE A 158 11.20 -9.63 4.38
CA PHE A 158 11.62 -8.25 4.57
C PHE A 158 12.37 -8.07 5.88
N GLN A 159 13.30 -7.13 5.88
CA GLN A 159 14.05 -6.77 7.06
C GLN A 159 13.29 -5.72 7.89
N GLU A 160 13.17 -5.95 9.19
CA GLU A 160 12.68 -4.92 10.10
C GLU A 160 13.72 -3.80 10.27
N VAL A 161 13.27 -2.55 10.21
CA VAL A 161 14.08 -1.34 10.39
C VAL A 161 13.53 -0.47 11.52
N SER A 162 14.33 0.50 11.98
CA SER A 162 14.03 1.24 13.21
C SER A 162 13.09 2.43 13.03
N SER A 163 12.73 2.79 11.80
CA SER A 163 11.90 3.96 11.52
C SER A 163 11.11 3.86 10.22
N ILE A 164 10.01 4.62 10.13
CA ILE A 164 9.22 4.78 8.89
C ILE A 164 10.06 5.41 7.77
N THR A 165 11.00 6.30 8.10
CA THR A 165 11.91 6.93 7.13
C THR A 165 12.77 5.88 6.42
N GLU A 166 13.37 4.94 7.18
CA GLU A 166 14.14 3.84 6.60
C GLU A 166 13.28 2.98 5.68
N VAL A 167 12.01 2.72 6.03
CA VAL A 167 11.08 1.99 5.15
C VAL A 167 10.83 2.75 3.84
N ARG A 168 10.65 4.07 3.91
CA ARG A 168 10.40 4.92 2.74
C ARG A 168 11.60 4.97 1.79
N GLU A 169 12.80 5.03 2.35
CA GLU A 169 14.05 5.16 1.59
C GLU A 169 14.62 3.82 1.10
N SER A 170 14.11 2.68 1.60
CA SER A 170 14.61 1.36 1.24
C SER A 170 14.33 0.94 -0.20
N LEU A 171 14.92 -0.18 -0.61
CA LEU A 171 14.63 -0.83 -1.90
C LEU A 171 13.20 -1.40 -1.99
N GLY A 172 12.42 -1.36 -0.91
CA GLY A 172 11.10 -1.98 -0.83
C GLY A 172 11.11 -3.39 -0.27
N ASN A 173 12.16 -3.78 0.45
CA ASN A 173 12.29 -5.05 1.17
C ASN A 173 12.45 -4.85 2.69
N THR A 174 11.87 -3.79 3.23
CA THR A 174 11.92 -3.47 4.65
C THR A 174 10.55 -3.14 5.20
N TYR A 175 10.36 -3.32 6.50
CA TYR A 175 9.19 -2.86 7.24
C TYR A 175 9.60 -2.27 8.59
N HIS A 176 8.71 -1.51 9.22
CA HIS A 176 8.89 -1.00 10.57
C HIS A 176 7.67 -1.35 11.40
N PHE A 177 7.88 -1.92 12.59
CA PHE A 177 6.83 -2.17 13.56
C PHE A 177 7.11 -1.37 14.84
N ASP A 178 6.29 -0.36 15.11
CA ASP A 178 6.40 0.42 16.33
C ASP A 178 5.71 -0.32 17.49
N SER A 179 6.50 -1.04 18.28
CA SER A 179 5.99 -1.78 19.46
C SER A 179 5.35 -0.90 20.55
N SER A 180 5.49 0.42 20.50
CA SER A 180 4.82 1.32 21.44
C SER A 180 3.38 1.66 21.05
N THR A 181 3.09 1.69 19.74
CA THR A 181 1.78 2.03 19.18
C THR A 181 1.08 0.86 18.47
N GLY A 182 1.84 -0.19 18.14
CA GLY A 182 1.39 -1.31 17.32
C GLY A 182 1.34 -1.00 15.82
N LEU A 183 1.86 0.13 15.37
CA LEU A 183 1.79 0.53 13.97
C LEU A 183 2.83 -0.23 13.13
N LEU A 184 2.36 -1.13 12.27
CA LEU A 184 3.15 -1.70 11.18
C LEU A 184 3.14 -0.74 9.99
N THR A 185 4.31 -0.51 9.39
CA THR A 185 4.45 0.25 8.13
C THR A 185 5.36 -0.50 7.15
N VAL A 186 4.89 -0.62 5.91
CA VAL A 186 5.56 -1.36 4.83
C VAL A 186 5.60 -0.51 3.57
N ARG A 187 6.72 -0.55 2.83
CA ARG A 187 6.78 0.01 1.48
C ARG A 187 6.30 -1.04 0.49
N ILE A 188 5.18 -0.77 -0.17
CA ILE A 188 4.68 -1.58 -1.27
C ILE A 188 5.42 -1.15 -2.54
N ILE A 189 6.00 -2.11 -3.26
CA ILE A 189 6.60 -1.89 -4.57
C ILE A 189 6.01 -2.86 -5.58
N GLN A 190 6.01 -2.46 -6.84
CA GLN A 190 5.75 -3.39 -7.93
C GLN A 190 6.99 -4.24 -8.17
N THR A 191 6.86 -5.55 -8.00
CA THR A 191 7.95 -6.52 -8.21
C THR A 191 7.87 -7.13 -9.61
N PRO A 192 9.00 -7.66 -10.15
CA PRO A 192 8.96 -8.38 -11.40
C PRO A 192 8.18 -9.70 -11.25
N GLN A 193 7.61 -10.17 -12.36
CA GLN A 193 6.79 -11.38 -12.37
C GLN A 193 7.55 -12.63 -11.89
N ALA A 194 8.74 -12.85 -12.42
CA ALA A 194 9.44 -14.15 -12.37
C ALA A 194 10.55 -14.23 -11.32
N TRP A 195 10.84 -13.16 -10.59
CA TRP A 195 12.01 -13.04 -9.74
C TRP A 195 11.95 -11.76 -8.91
N LEU A 196 12.55 -11.78 -7.72
CA LEU A 196 12.70 -10.62 -6.83
C LEU A 196 14.13 -10.11 -6.79
N GLY A 197 15.09 -10.93 -7.20
CA GLY A 197 16.51 -10.65 -7.16
C GLY A 197 17.31 -11.79 -7.81
N LYS A 198 18.63 -11.63 -7.86
CA LYS A 198 19.56 -12.65 -8.35
C LYS A 198 20.49 -13.05 -7.22
N GLU A 199 20.64 -14.34 -6.99
CA GLU A 199 21.49 -14.85 -5.91
C GLU A 199 22.95 -14.40 -6.07
N ALA A 200 23.44 -14.32 -7.31
CA ALA A 200 24.80 -13.92 -7.63
C ALA A 200 25.08 -12.40 -7.51
N GLU A 201 24.05 -11.55 -7.48
CA GLU A 201 24.16 -10.08 -7.55
C GLU A 201 23.67 -9.39 -6.27
N SER A 202 23.80 -10.05 -5.12
CA SER A 202 23.49 -9.53 -3.78
C SER A 202 22.01 -9.27 -3.45
N GLY A 203 21.11 -10.18 -3.86
CA GLY A 203 19.76 -10.27 -3.27
C GLY A 203 18.70 -9.41 -3.95
N PHE A 204 17.67 -9.06 -3.19
CA PHE A 204 16.47 -8.34 -3.66
C PHE A 204 16.80 -7.07 -4.46
N ILE A 205 16.03 -6.83 -5.52
CA ILE A 205 16.18 -5.64 -6.37
C ILE A 205 14.96 -4.73 -6.27
N LYS A 206 15.20 -3.42 -6.39
CA LYS A 206 14.14 -2.45 -6.70
C LYS A 206 14.11 -2.24 -8.21
N PRO A 207 13.19 -2.87 -8.96
CA PRO A 207 13.14 -2.67 -10.39
C PRO A 207 12.64 -1.27 -10.76
N ASN A 208 13.06 -0.78 -11.92
CA ASN A 208 12.44 0.31 -12.64
C ASN A 208 12.06 -0.14 -14.06
N TYR A 209 11.47 0.76 -14.85
CA TYR A 209 11.03 0.45 -16.21
C TYR A 209 12.14 0.16 -17.24
N TYR A 210 13.40 0.31 -16.84
CA TYR A 210 14.58 0.02 -17.63
C TYR A 210 15.42 -1.13 -17.07
N THR A 211 15.05 -1.68 -15.91
CA THR A 211 15.67 -2.89 -15.35
C THR A 211 15.49 -4.02 -16.36
N PRO A 212 16.58 -4.65 -16.83
CA PRO A 212 16.48 -5.78 -17.76
C PRO A 212 15.67 -6.92 -17.16
N GLY A 213 14.85 -7.58 -17.99
CA GLY A 213 14.21 -8.82 -17.59
C GLY A 213 15.24 -9.91 -17.25
N TYR A 214 14.86 -10.86 -16.39
CA TYR A 214 15.77 -11.92 -15.91
C TYR A 214 16.48 -12.67 -17.05
N TRP A 215 15.75 -12.96 -18.13
CA TRP A 215 16.22 -13.71 -19.29
C TRP A 215 16.92 -12.86 -20.35
N GLY A 216 17.17 -11.58 -20.07
CA GLY A 216 17.74 -10.63 -21.03
C GLY A 216 16.79 -10.24 -22.17
N SER A 217 15.53 -10.67 -22.13
CA SER A 217 14.47 -10.24 -23.05
C SER A 217 13.54 -9.24 -22.36
N GLY A 218 13.37 -8.06 -22.96
CA GLY A 218 12.50 -7.01 -22.45
C GLY A 218 12.94 -6.41 -21.11
N TYR A 219 11.99 -5.78 -20.43
CA TYR A 219 12.18 -5.13 -19.12
C TYR A 219 11.49 -5.94 -18.02
N ALA A 220 11.97 -5.78 -16.79
CA ALA A 220 11.44 -6.46 -15.60
C ALA A 220 10.03 -5.97 -15.21
N LEU A 221 9.68 -4.75 -15.59
CA LEU A 221 8.37 -4.14 -15.38
C LEU A 221 7.76 -3.64 -16.69
N SER A 222 6.45 -3.80 -16.81
CA SER A 222 5.64 -3.27 -17.89
C SER A 222 5.06 -1.89 -17.56
N ARG A 223 4.82 -1.08 -18.59
CA ARG A 223 4.13 0.21 -18.48
C ARG A 223 3.32 0.53 -19.73
N PHE A 224 2.30 1.37 -19.59
CA PHE A 224 1.73 2.12 -20.69
C PHE A 224 2.41 3.48 -20.78
N GLU A 225 2.79 3.90 -21.98
CA GLU A 225 3.40 5.21 -22.22
C GLU A 225 2.78 5.85 -23.45
N ARG A 226 2.18 7.03 -23.27
CA ARG A 226 1.62 7.83 -24.38
C ARG A 226 1.66 9.31 -24.07
N SER A 227 2.22 10.10 -24.99
CA SER A 227 2.29 11.56 -24.86
C SER A 227 2.92 12.05 -23.55
N GLY A 228 3.92 11.33 -23.02
CA GLY A 228 4.58 11.65 -21.75
C GLY A 228 3.84 11.16 -20.49
N ILE A 229 2.64 10.59 -20.63
CA ILE A 229 1.93 9.94 -19.52
C ILE A 229 2.45 8.51 -19.39
N ILE A 230 2.94 8.16 -18.20
CA ILE A 230 3.37 6.81 -17.85
C ILE A 230 2.40 6.24 -16.81
N LEU A 231 1.84 5.07 -17.10
CA LEU A 231 1.05 4.30 -16.15
C LEU A 231 1.72 2.96 -15.89
N PRO A 232 1.94 2.57 -14.62
CA PRO A 232 2.35 1.22 -14.29
C PRO A 232 1.33 0.22 -14.85
N LYS A 233 1.81 -0.94 -15.26
CA LYS A 233 0.95 -2.06 -15.66
C LYS A 233 1.27 -3.23 -14.77
N LEU A 234 0.26 -3.87 -14.19
CA LEU A 234 0.43 -4.99 -13.28
C LEU A 234 1.29 -6.11 -13.88
N GLU A 235 2.09 -6.74 -13.03
CA GLU A 235 2.78 -8.00 -13.31
C GLU A 235 1.97 -9.14 -12.67
N TYR A 236 1.58 -10.14 -13.46
CA TYR A 236 0.65 -11.17 -12.98
C TYR A 236 1.33 -12.22 -12.10
N GLY A 237 0.90 -12.35 -10.85
CA GLY A 237 1.25 -13.48 -10.00
C GLY A 237 2.16 -13.18 -8.80
N PRO A 238 3.05 -12.17 -8.78
CA PRO A 238 3.71 -11.75 -7.55
C PRO A 238 2.72 -11.22 -6.51
N TRP A 239 3.08 -11.36 -5.23
CA TRP A 239 2.32 -10.79 -4.12
C TRP A 239 3.23 -10.40 -2.97
N LEU A 240 2.76 -9.46 -2.16
CA LEU A 240 3.30 -9.20 -0.82
C LEU A 240 2.37 -9.84 0.20
N GLU A 241 2.93 -10.50 1.20
CA GLU A 241 2.19 -11.15 2.27
C GLU A 241 2.64 -10.60 3.63
N ILE A 242 1.66 -10.29 4.47
CA ILE A 242 1.86 -9.99 5.89
C ILE A 242 1.25 -11.14 6.67
N SER A 243 2.08 -11.77 7.51
CA SER A 243 1.66 -12.80 8.46
C SER A 243 1.97 -12.33 9.88
N ALA A 244 1.02 -12.49 10.79
CA ALA A 244 1.10 -12.06 12.16
C ALA A 244 0.78 -13.19 13.13
N SER A 245 1.50 -13.22 14.24
CA SER A 245 1.19 -14.04 15.41
C SER A 245 0.87 -13.13 16.60
N CYS A 246 -0.34 -13.27 17.12
CA CYS A 246 -0.93 -12.38 18.13
C CYS A 246 -2.09 -13.12 18.82
N PRO A 247 -2.60 -12.63 19.97
CA PRO A 247 -3.85 -13.14 20.53
C PRO A 247 -5.01 -12.92 19.56
N GLN A 248 -5.95 -13.87 19.45
CA GLN A 248 -6.94 -13.94 18.35
C GLN A 248 -8.39 -13.83 18.84
N ASN A 249 -9.25 -13.15 18.08
CA ASN A 249 -10.68 -13.06 18.36
C ASN A 249 -11.46 -14.27 17.84
N ASP A 250 -11.18 -14.67 16.60
CA ASP A 250 -11.97 -15.62 15.81
C ASP A 250 -11.09 -16.55 14.94
N GLY A 251 -9.79 -16.59 15.22
CA GLY A 251 -8.83 -17.34 14.42
C GLY A 251 -8.37 -16.65 13.14
N THR A 252 -8.80 -15.41 12.87
CA THR A 252 -8.55 -14.69 11.61
C THR A 252 -7.98 -13.30 11.83
N TYR A 253 -8.42 -12.67 12.91
CA TYR A 253 -7.99 -11.34 13.31
C TYR A 253 -7.26 -11.38 14.65
N CYS A 254 -6.25 -10.53 14.76
CA CYS A 254 -5.67 -10.17 16.04
C CYS A 254 -6.72 -9.48 16.92
N THR A 255 -6.71 -9.80 18.21
CA THR A 255 -7.51 -9.11 19.23
C THR A 255 -7.12 -7.64 19.28
N GLY A 256 -8.07 -6.75 19.55
CA GLY A 256 -7.84 -5.31 19.54
C GLY A 256 -8.85 -4.62 18.65
N SER A 257 -9.70 -3.80 19.26
CA SER A 257 -10.61 -2.92 18.51
C SER A 257 -9.84 -1.91 17.68
N ARG A 258 -10.46 -1.34 16.64
CA ARG A 258 -10.01 -0.13 15.91
C ARG A 258 -9.52 0.93 16.89
N GLN A 259 -8.23 0.94 17.19
CA GLN A 259 -7.62 2.05 17.90
C GLN A 259 -7.29 3.07 16.83
N ALA A 260 -7.96 4.22 16.89
CA ALA A 260 -7.52 5.38 16.14
C ALA A 260 -6.17 5.78 16.75
N VAL A 261 -5.09 5.35 16.14
CA VAL A 261 -3.75 5.80 16.48
C VAL A 261 -3.55 7.11 15.73
N PRO A 262 -3.44 8.26 16.42
CA PRO A 262 -3.00 9.48 15.77
C PRO A 262 -1.60 9.21 15.25
N VAL A 263 -1.43 9.14 13.93
CA VAL A 263 -0.11 8.93 13.35
C VAL A 263 0.49 10.30 13.07
N ASP A 264 1.41 10.70 13.94
CA ASP A 264 2.20 11.91 13.75
C ASP A 264 3.23 11.66 12.64
N VAL A 265 2.90 12.14 11.45
CA VAL A 265 3.78 12.06 10.27
C VAL A 265 4.83 13.17 10.23
N CYS A 266 4.65 14.21 11.04
CA CYS A 266 5.54 15.35 11.14
C CYS A 266 6.40 15.25 12.41
N GLN A 267 7.64 15.73 12.32
CA GLN A 267 8.50 15.87 13.48
C GLN A 267 7.90 16.86 14.49
N ALA A 268 8.25 16.71 15.76
CA ALA A 268 7.81 17.62 16.81
C ALA A 268 8.11 19.10 16.46
N GLY A 269 7.10 19.95 16.54
CA GLY A 269 7.18 21.37 16.16
C GLY A 269 6.72 21.68 14.74
N TYR A 270 6.46 20.67 13.91
CA TYR A 270 5.93 20.83 12.56
C TYR A 270 4.47 20.35 12.49
N ALA A 271 3.68 21.01 11.64
CA ALA A 271 2.31 20.61 11.32
C ALA A 271 2.23 20.11 9.88
N GLN A 272 1.38 19.12 9.65
CA GLN A 272 1.11 18.63 8.29
C GLN A 272 0.27 19.68 7.56
N THR A 273 0.84 20.28 6.52
CA THR A 273 0.18 21.31 5.71
C THR A 273 -0.35 20.75 4.40
N ALA A 274 0.29 19.70 3.86
CA ALA A 274 -0.16 18.99 2.66
C ALA A 274 0.00 17.46 2.80
N TYR A 275 -0.43 16.73 1.79
CA TYR A 275 -0.36 15.27 1.70
C TYR A 275 1.02 14.67 2.04
N ASP A 276 2.08 15.38 1.66
CA ASP A 276 3.48 14.96 1.75
C ASP A 276 4.38 15.99 2.45
N THR A 277 3.79 17.06 3.02
CA THR A 277 4.54 18.22 3.51
C THR A 277 4.23 18.53 4.97
N CYS A 278 5.30 18.81 5.72
CA CYS A 278 5.27 19.32 7.08
C CYS A 278 5.97 20.69 7.13
N CYS A 279 5.35 21.69 7.75
CA CYS A 279 5.94 23.02 7.95
C CYS A 279 5.99 23.36 9.44
N ASP A 280 7.05 24.03 9.89
CA ASP A 280 7.02 24.74 11.16
C ASP A 280 6.24 26.04 10.90
N GLY A 281 5.40 26.47 11.84
CA GLY A 281 4.49 27.62 11.64
C GLY A 281 5.20 28.99 11.53
N SER A 282 6.47 29.00 11.15
CA SER A 282 7.33 30.15 10.92
C SER A 282 7.62 30.27 9.43
N ASP A 283 6.66 30.83 8.70
CA ASP A 283 6.87 31.29 7.31
C ASP A 283 7.92 32.41 7.23
#